data_AF-A0A9P6B887-F1
#
_entry.id   AF-A0A9P6B887-F1
#
_cell.length_a   1.000
_cell.length_b   1.000
_cell.length_c   1.000
_cell.angle_alpha   90.00
_cell.angle_beta   90.00
_cell.angle_gamma   90.00
#
_symmetry.space_group_name_H-M   'P 1'
#
loop_
_entity.id
_entity.type
_entity.pdbx_description
1 polymer ?
#
loop_
_entity_poly.entity_id
_entity_poly.type
_entity_poly.pdbx_seq_one_letter_code
_entity_poly.pdbx_strand_id
1 'polypeptide(L)' 'MMDIRLTSTSGRVMSVKVALAKILLISPACTEIGEKMALSCSIDKYWCLGVYSGSPMPSSV' A
#
# COMPACT_ATOMS: atom_id res chain seq x y z
N MET A 1 7.36 -3.16 -4.07
CA MET A 1 6.52 -2.54 -5.11
C MET A 1 5.17 -2.22 -4.51
N MET A 2 4.59 -1.08 -4.85
CA MET A 2 3.26 -0.71 -4.44
C MET A 2 2.47 -0.38 -5.70
N ASP A 3 1.39 -1.11 -5.92
CA ASP A 3 0.62 -1.07 -7.15
C ASP A 3 -0.74 -0.45 -6.86
N ILE A 4 -0.99 0.67 -7.54
CA ILE A 4 -2.17 1.51 -7.39
C ILE A 4 -2.79 1.62 -8.79
N ARG A 5 -3.81 0.79 -9.05
CA ARG A 5 -4.39 0.58 -10.39
C ARG A 5 -3.31 0.24 -11.44
N LEU A 6 -3.06 1.17 -12.38
CA LEU A 6 -2.09 1.05 -13.48
C LEU A 6 -0.72 1.65 -13.12
N THR A 7 -0.63 2.34 -11.98
CA THR A 7 0.58 3.02 -11.54
C THR A 7 1.31 2.16 -10.51
N SER A 8 2.49 1.70 -10.87
CA SER A 8 3.41 1.03 -9.95
C SER A 8 4.42 2.03 -9.41
N THR A 9 4.54 2.14 -8.10
CA THR A 9 5.50 3.02 -7.43
C THR A 9 6.23 2.28 -6.32
N SER A 10 7.44 2.74 -6.02
CA SER A 10 8.21 2.26 -4.88
C SER A 10 8.15 3.24 -3.72
N GLY A 11 8.21 2.72 -2.49
CA GLY A 11 8.16 3.50 -1.27
C GLY A 11 8.91 2.84 -0.13
N ARG A 12 9.27 3.64 0.88
CA ARG A 12 9.90 3.19 2.12
C ARG A 12 8.89 3.21 3.25
N VAL A 13 8.81 2.12 4.00
CA VAL A 13 7.97 2.03 5.20
C VAL A 13 8.59 2.88 6.30
N MET A 14 7.85 3.87 6.81
CA MET A 14 8.29 4.75 7.89
C MET A 14 7.84 4.24 9.26
N SER A 15 6.60 3.79 9.37
CA SER A 15 6.03 3.30 10.61
C SER A 15 4.92 2.29 10.32
N VAL A 16 4.86 1.24 11.12
CA VAL A 16 3.82 0.20 11.04
C VAL A 16 3.09 0.15 12.36
N LYS A 17 1.77 0.17 12.28
CA LYS A 17 0.80 -0.14 13.34
C LYS A 17 -0.02 -1.34 12.87
N VAL A 18 -0.63 -2.05 13.82
CA VAL A 18 -1.32 -3.33 13.59
C VAL A 18 -2.19 -3.37 12.33
N ALA A 19 -2.90 -2.28 12.01
CA ALA A 19 -3.75 -2.19 10.81
C ALA A 19 -3.41 -0.99 9.89
N LEU A 20 -2.34 -0.23 10.17
CA LEU A 20 -2.01 1.01 9.44
C LEU A 20 -0.50 1.10 9.21
N ALA A 21 -0.08 1.40 7.98
CA ALA A 21 1.31 1.67 7.66
C ALA A 21 1.46 3.07 7.08
N LYS A 22 2.47 3.81 7.53
CA LYS A 22 2.93 5.04 6.88
C LYS A 22 4.05 4.69 5.92
N ILE A 23 3.85 4.94 4.63
CA ILE A 23 4.82 4.66 3.57
C ILE A 23 5.14 5.97 2.87
N LEU A 24 6.44 6.28 2.77
CA LEU A 24 6.94 7.41 2.01
C LEU A 24 7.18 6.96 0.56
N LEU A 25 6.45 7.54 -0.38
CA LEU A 25 6.63 7.27 -1.81
C LEU A 25 7.91 7.94 -2.32
N ILE A 26 8.62 7.27 -3.23
CA ILE A 26 9.83 7.82 -3.88
C ILE A 26 9.43 8.83 -4.97
N SER A 27 8.32 8.55 -5.66
CA SER A 27 7.74 9.42 -6.69
C SER A 27 6.29 9.75 -6.32
N PRO A 28 5.81 10.97 -6.60
CA PRO A 28 4.41 11.31 -6.41
C PRO A 28 3.53 10.43 -7.31
N ALA A 29 2.42 9.93 -6.76
CA ALA A 29 1.44 9.13 -7.47
C ALA A 29 0.04 9.73 -7.26
N CYS A 30 -0.81 9.65 -8.29
CA CYS A 30 -2.21 10.05 -8.19
C CYS A 30 -3.00 8.89 -7.60
N THR A 31 -3.68 9.12 -6.47
CA THR A 31 -4.45 8.08 -5.76
C THR A 31 -5.69 8.71 -5.15
N GLU A 32 -6.79 7.98 -5.08
CA GLU A 32 -7.97 8.41 -4.33
C GLU A 32 -8.02 7.80 -2.93
N ILE A 33 -8.72 8.45 -2.00
CA ILE A 33 -8.92 7.93 -0.64
C ILE A 33 -9.81 6.69 -0.73
N GLY A 34 -9.36 5.57 -0.15
CA GLY A 34 -10.08 4.29 -0.15
C GLY A 34 -9.80 3.41 -1.37
N GLU A 35 -8.84 3.78 -2.21
CA GLU A 35 -8.42 2.96 -3.35
C GLU A 35 -7.73 1.66 -2.89
N LYS A 36 -8.02 0.55 -3.59
CA LYS A 36 -7.39 -0.74 -3.30
C LYS A 36 -5.95 -0.72 -3.81
N MET A 37 -5.00 -0.96 -2.91
CA MET A 37 -3.57 -0.98 -3.23
C MET A 37 -3.00 -2.37 -2.96
N ALA A 38 -2.18 -2.86 -3.87
CA ALA A 38 -1.40 -4.07 -3.65
C ALA A 38 0.01 -3.72 -3.21
N LEU A 39 0.53 -4.44 -2.21
CA LEU A 39 1.87 -4.26 -1.68
C LEU A 39 2.68 -5.52 -1.94
N SER A 40 3.77 -5.38 -2.68
CA SER A 40 4.70 -6.47 -2.94
C SER A 40 6.00 -6.21 -2.18
N CYS A 41 6.41 -7.12 -1.30
CA CYS A 41 7.73 -7.08 -0.68
C CYS A 41 8.65 -8.11 -1.35
N SER A 42 9.94 -7.79 -1.42
CA SER A 42 10.95 -8.77 -1.82
C SER A 42 11.36 -9.53 -0.56
N ILE A 43 11.12 -10.83 -0.54
CA ILE A 43 11.61 -11.73 0.52
C ILE A 43 12.61 -12.65 -0.17
N ASP A 44 13.88 -12.48 0.20
CA ASP A 44 14.99 -13.20 -0.42
C ASP A 44 14.95 -13.07 -1.96
N LYS A 45 14.68 -14.16 -2.69
CA LYS A 45 14.63 -14.21 -4.17
C LYS A 45 13.22 -14.06 -4.78
N TYR A 46 12.17 -13.92 -3.98
CA TYR A 46 10.79 -13.90 -4.48
C TYR A 46 10.08 -12.61 -4.10
N TRP A 47 9.21 -12.15 -5.00
CA TRP A 47 8.23 -11.12 -4.66
C TRP A 47 7.00 -11.79 -4.07
N CYS A 48 6.70 -11.48 -2.83
CA CYS A 48 5.48 -11.91 -2.17
C CYS A 48 4.42 -10.82 -2.32
N LEU A 49 3.26 -11.21 -2.85
CA LEU A 49 2.11 -10.32 -2.95
C LEU A 49 1.39 -10.26 -1.61
N GLY A 50 1.47 -9.12 -0.93
CA GLY A 50 0.61 -8.76 0.19
C GLY A 50 -0.61 -8.01 -0.31
N VAL A 51 -1.76 -8.69 -0.35
CA VAL A 51 -3.03 -8.04 -0.67
C VAL A 51 -3.51 -7.27 0.56
N TYR A 52 -3.55 -5.93 0.46
CA TYR A 52 -4.20 -5.09 1.46
C TYR A 52 -5.65 -4.86 1.04
N SER A 53 -6.55 -5.71 1.51
CA SER A 53 -8.00 -5.45 1.43
C SER A 53 -8.41 -4.49 2.54
N GLY A 54 -7.98 -3.23 2.44
CA GLY A 54 -8.52 -2.16 3.28
C GLY A 54 -9.92 -1.80 2.78
N SER A 55 -10.95 -2.51 3.24
CA SER A 55 -12.31 -1.98 3.17
C SER A 55 -12.35 -0.72 4.06
N PRO A 56 -12.79 0.45 3.55
CA PRO A 56 -13.02 1.59 4.42
C PRO A 56 -14.06 1.16 5.46
N MET A 57 -13.72 1.25 6.74
CA MET A 57 -14.74 1.23 7.79
C MET A 57 -15.76 2.31 7.42
N PRO A 58 -17.05 1.98 7.21
CA PRO A 58 -18.06 3.00 7.09
C PRO A 58 -18.04 3.77 8.41
N SER A 59 -17.76 5.06 8.34
CA SER A 59 -18.00 6.00 9.43
C SER A 59 -19.50 5.96 9.75
N SER A 60 -19.88 5.02 10.62
CA SER A 60 -21.14 5.03 11.33
C SER A 60 -20.84 5.60 12.71
N VAL A 61 -21.59 6.66 13.03
CA VAL A 61 -21.69 7.46 14.28
C VAL A 61 -20.51 8.35 14.67
#